data_AF-A0A357J2J0-F1
#
_entry.id   AF-A0A357J2J0-F1
#
_cell.length_a   1.000
_cell.length_b   1.000
_cell.length_c   1.000
_cell.angle_alpha   90.00
_cell.angle_beta   90.00
_cell.angle_gamma   90.00
#
_symmetry.space_group_name_H-M   'P 1'
#
loop_
_entity.id
_entity.type
_entity.pdbx_description
1 polymer ?
#
loop_
_entity_poly.entity_id
_entity_poly.type
_entity_poly.pdbx_seq_one_letter_code
_entity_poly.pdbx_strand_id
1 'polypeptide(L)'
;MGGAFLQENAGWILKMDPIEHLNIAEYLQEASLKVSADKLKKLQLFHGMLRKENERINVTRLYGADAMGRKHYVDSLLPEKLLRDAGLDLSSPCMDLGSGGGFPGIPLAILRPEIVFRLVEGRRKRTEFLSDVAEHLALTNVEVISRKLNSADRIECNSAISRAFMSIPETLDLCNLSVNPGGLFIFWKGPDCDDEIRHAEAYCSAWRHLKTIDYRLPGTADKRRLVVFQRLEEERFQAVRTMQKHKEEYQTGALSEGGDPDSPYLASPQNSDQHSDLNSGSEQELGFSRDHRRDEPVHEIALSDRHGVPSSLQSRIRTIESDANPKFKDWARLDQSKWIKKTGQTLVSGRKIVPEILNDWRAPTQITQQSPEHKPDENQDISRHPSNSEGTEADQWNGYPEALLIYDSIPPELFSLLSRWPELPVFRLKTELFRRLDLSGTKYPLILWNLDGHEKIRSVSALQPAGKSMLVLPLSLPDNLGAAVRTARGFGINAVLLTSESVFPFHPGVIRSSSGTCLKMAFFQGPALDQIQEALKENGLDPETSVLLDHRSEKPLRELIGFLENVESPVFIVGQEGKGLPDIPGTRFRIPISGLESLNAVASVTALLYEWHRHLD
;
A
#
# COMPACT_ATOMS: atom_id res chain seq x y z
N MET A 1 24.81 3.48 32.03
CA MET A 1 25.79 4.15 31.13
C MET A 1 25.16 4.82 29.90
N GLY A 2 23.86 4.68 29.60
CA GLY A 2 23.27 5.28 28.38
C GLY A 2 23.29 6.82 28.31
N GLY A 3 23.18 7.53 29.44
CA GLY A 3 23.09 9.00 29.45
C GLY A 3 24.38 9.75 29.05
N ALA A 4 25.56 9.18 29.34
CA ALA A 4 26.85 9.86 29.08
C ALA A 4 27.09 10.07 27.58
N PHE A 5 26.81 9.05 26.76
CA PHE A 5 27.00 9.10 25.31
C PHE A 5 26.13 10.16 24.62
N LEU A 6 24.95 10.46 25.19
CA LEU A 6 24.07 11.52 24.72
C LEU A 6 24.64 12.91 25.05
N GLN A 7 25.18 13.12 26.25
CA GLN A 7 25.72 14.41 26.66
C GLN A 7 26.96 14.82 25.85
N GLU A 8 27.88 13.90 25.56
CA GLU A 8 29.11 14.20 24.82
C GLU A 8 28.88 14.45 23.31
N ASN A 9 27.76 13.98 22.74
CA ASN A 9 27.49 14.05 21.29
C ASN A 9 26.30 14.95 20.90
N ALA A 10 25.52 15.46 21.85
CA ALA A 10 24.32 16.26 21.60
C ALA A 10 24.57 17.45 20.65
N GLY A 11 25.71 18.15 20.80
CA GLY A 11 26.03 19.34 20.00
C GLY A 11 26.28 19.11 18.50
N TRP A 12 26.46 17.85 18.07
CA TRP A 12 26.53 17.45 16.66
C TRP A 12 25.19 16.88 16.17
N ILE A 13 24.51 16.08 17.00
CA ILE A 13 23.23 15.45 16.67
C ILE A 13 22.12 16.50 16.47
N LEU A 14 22.13 17.58 17.27
CA LEU A 14 21.13 18.66 17.23
C LEU A 14 21.37 19.71 16.13
N LYS A 15 22.17 19.42 15.09
CA LYS A 15 22.57 20.39 14.05
C LYS A 15 22.39 19.94 12.60
N MET A 16 21.74 18.81 12.34
CA MET A 16 21.59 18.25 10.99
C MET A 16 20.11 18.13 10.58
N ASP A 17 19.82 18.12 9.28
CA ASP A 17 18.46 18.20 8.76
C ASP A 17 17.63 16.94 9.12
N PRO A 18 16.39 17.07 9.65
CA PRO A 18 15.52 15.94 9.98
C PRO A 18 15.22 14.97 8.83
N ILE A 19 15.42 15.38 7.57
CA ILE A 19 15.20 14.55 6.37
C ILE A 19 16.44 13.72 5.99
N GLU A 20 17.63 14.11 6.46
CA GLU A 20 18.91 13.43 6.17
C GLU A 20 19.22 12.29 7.14
N HIS A 21 18.81 12.39 8.41
CA HIS A 21 19.27 11.50 9.48
C HIS A 21 18.17 10.60 10.07
N LEU A 22 18.01 9.40 9.49
CA LEU A 22 17.24 8.33 10.10
C LEU A 22 17.86 7.89 11.44
N ASN A 23 17.21 8.19 12.57
CA ASN A 23 17.64 7.66 13.87
C ASN A 23 17.22 6.19 14.04
N ILE A 24 17.99 5.27 13.44
CA ILE A 24 17.77 3.81 13.52
C ILE A 24 17.62 3.31 14.97
N ALA A 25 18.25 3.98 15.95
CA ALA A 25 18.19 3.58 17.36
C ALA A 25 16.76 3.58 17.92
N GLU A 26 15.94 4.58 17.58
CA GLU A 26 14.56 4.72 18.05
C GLU A 26 13.69 3.56 17.55
N TYR A 27 13.74 3.27 16.25
CA TYR A 27 12.98 2.17 15.65
C TYR A 27 13.37 0.80 16.21
N LEU A 28 14.66 0.57 16.49
CA LEU A 28 15.13 -0.66 17.13
C LEU A 28 14.71 -0.73 18.60
N GLN A 29 14.76 0.37 19.34
CA GLN A 29 14.29 0.45 20.72
C GLN A 29 12.78 0.20 20.83
N GLU A 30 11.98 0.78 19.94
CA GLU A 30 10.53 0.54 19.84
C GLU A 30 10.23 -0.94 19.56
N ALA A 31 11.02 -1.56 18.67
CA ALA A 31 10.98 -2.99 18.40
C ALA A 31 11.58 -3.89 19.51
N SER A 32 12.02 -3.31 20.64
CA SER A 32 12.70 -3.99 21.75
C SER A 32 13.99 -4.74 21.35
N LEU A 33 14.64 -4.32 20.27
CA LEU A 33 15.90 -4.87 19.75
C LEU A 33 17.10 -4.16 20.36
N LYS A 34 17.89 -4.91 21.15
CA LYS A 34 19.11 -4.40 21.79
C LYS A 34 20.31 -4.63 20.88
N VAL A 35 20.87 -3.55 20.34
CA VAL A 35 22.03 -3.56 19.45
C VAL A 35 23.17 -2.74 20.09
N SER A 36 24.42 -3.18 19.96
CA SER A 36 25.59 -2.47 20.50
C SER A 36 25.89 -1.19 19.69
N ALA A 37 26.53 -0.21 20.32
CA ALA A 37 26.83 1.08 19.69
C ALA A 37 27.65 0.97 18.39
N ASP A 38 28.60 0.04 18.31
CA ASP A 38 29.35 -0.23 17.06
C ASP A 38 28.44 -0.75 15.94
N LYS A 39 27.62 -1.77 16.23
CA LYS A 39 26.67 -2.35 15.26
C LYS A 39 25.65 -1.31 14.80
N LEU A 40 25.14 -0.48 15.72
CA LEU A 40 24.27 0.66 15.40
C LEU A 40 24.96 1.67 14.49
N LYS A 41 26.23 2.04 14.76
CA LYS A 41 27.03 2.92 13.91
C LYS A 41 27.22 2.33 12.51
N LYS A 42 27.48 1.02 12.39
CA LYS A 42 27.55 0.34 11.08
C LYS A 42 26.21 0.39 10.31
N LEU A 43 25.07 0.22 11.00
CA LEU A 43 23.74 0.38 10.40
C LEU A 43 23.46 1.81 9.92
N GLN A 44 23.92 2.84 10.67
CA GLN A 44 23.81 4.25 10.29
C GLN A 44 24.71 4.60 9.08
N LEU A 45 25.95 4.11 9.05
CA LEU A 45 26.85 4.27 7.91
C LEU A 45 26.28 3.58 6.66
N PHE A 46 25.77 2.36 6.79
CA PHE A 46 25.05 1.66 5.73
C PHE A 46 23.86 2.48 5.20
N HIS A 47 23.12 3.18 6.07
CA HIS A 47 22.03 4.06 5.66
C HIS A 47 22.51 5.22 4.78
N GLY A 48 23.58 5.92 5.17
CA GLY A 48 24.16 7.01 4.38
C GLY A 48 24.61 6.54 3.00
N MET A 49 25.26 5.37 2.92
CA MET A 49 25.66 4.75 1.65
C MET A 49 24.44 4.39 0.79
N LEU A 50 23.42 3.74 1.38
CA LEU A 50 22.17 3.40 0.70
C LEU A 50 21.46 4.62 0.14
N ARG A 51 21.33 5.70 0.92
CA ARG A 51 20.69 6.96 0.51
C ARG A 51 21.37 7.55 -0.72
N LYS A 52 22.69 7.75 -0.63
CA LYS A 52 23.53 8.31 -1.71
C LYS A 52 23.45 7.49 -3.00
N GLU A 53 23.47 6.16 -2.89
CA GLU A 53 23.40 5.29 -4.07
C GLU A 53 21.97 5.13 -4.62
N ASN A 54 20.93 5.33 -3.79
CA ASN A 54 19.54 5.29 -4.25
C ASN A 54 19.23 6.37 -5.29
N GLU A 55 19.80 7.56 -5.12
CA GLU A 55 19.72 8.68 -6.07
C GLU A 55 20.33 8.31 -7.44
N ARG A 56 21.38 7.48 -7.44
CA ARG A 56 22.13 7.09 -8.66
C ARG A 56 21.48 5.93 -9.41
N ILE A 57 20.94 4.92 -8.72
CA ILE A 57 20.50 3.65 -9.35
C ILE A 57 19.13 3.11 -8.93
N ASN A 58 18.37 3.80 -8.06
CA ASN A 58 17.09 3.33 -7.51
C ASN A 58 17.22 1.92 -6.89
N VAL A 59 18.04 1.85 -5.85
CA VAL A 59 18.26 0.67 -5.02
C VAL A 59 16.95 0.22 -4.36
N THR A 60 16.20 1.18 -3.81
CA THR A 60 14.95 0.99 -3.05
C THR A 60 13.87 2.01 -3.42
N ARG A 61 12.62 1.55 -3.45
CA ARG A 61 11.41 2.36 -3.69
C ARG A 61 10.76 2.87 -2.40
N LEU A 62 11.36 2.63 -1.23
CA LEU A 62 10.90 3.28 0.00
C LEU A 62 11.49 4.68 0.08
N TYR A 63 10.68 5.63 0.52
CA TYR A 63 11.03 7.04 0.70
C TYR A 63 10.50 7.53 2.05
N GLY A 64 11.17 8.52 2.65
CA GLY A 64 10.88 8.98 4.01
C GLY A 64 11.53 8.14 5.11
N ALA A 65 11.84 8.78 6.25
CA ALA A 65 12.60 8.17 7.34
C ALA A 65 11.86 6.96 7.96
N ASP A 66 10.63 7.15 8.44
CA ASP A 66 9.86 6.10 9.14
C ASP A 66 9.72 4.81 8.31
N ALA A 67 9.38 4.94 7.03
CA ALA A 67 9.25 3.81 6.11
C ALA A 67 10.58 3.03 5.97
N MET A 68 11.73 3.73 5.93
CA MET A 68 13.04 3.09 5.93
C MET A 68 13.36 2.48 7.30
N GLY A 69 13.19 3.21 8.41
CA GLY A 69 13.42 2.71 9.78
C GLY A 69 12.70 1.39 10.04
N ARG A 70 11.38 1.38 9.79
CA ARG A 70 10.53 0.21 10.01
C ARG A 70 10.76 -0.87 8.95
N LYS A 71 10.52 -0.56 7.66
CA LYS A 71 10.45 -1.58 6.59
C LYS A 71 11.81 -1.94 5.96
N HIS A 72 12.91 -1.31 6.37
CA HIS A 72 14.26 -1.79 6.07
C HIS A 72 14.99 -2.32 7.31
N TYR A 73 15.09 -1.58 8.41
CA TYR A 73 15.91 -2.01 9.55
C TYR A 73 15.15 -2.95 10.49
N VAL A 74 13.99 -2.55 11.03
CA VAL A 74 13.23 -3.39 11.95
C VAL A 74 12.75 -4.67 11.25
N ASP A 75 12.18 -4.58 10.04
CA ASP A 75 11.67 -5.72 9.28
C ASP A 75 12.78 -6.68 8.78
N SER A 76 14.06 -6.31 8.89
CA SER A 76 15.21 -7.21 8.65
C SER A 76 15.77 -7.82 9.94
N LEU A 77 15.73 -7.09 11.06
CA LEU A 77 16.40 -7.47 12.31
C LEU A 77 15.47 -8.12 13.36
N LEU A 78 14.20 -7.70 13.44
CA LEU A 78 13.23 -8.31 14.37
C LEU A 78 13.06 -9.83 14.14
N PRO A 79 13.01 -10.31 12.88
CA PRO A 79 13.02 -11.74 12.59
C PRO A 79 14.18 -12.56 13.14
N GLU A 80 15.37 -11.98 13.38
CA GLU A 80 16.48 -12.73 14.02
C GLU A 80 16.09 -13.16 15.44
N LYS A 81 15.52 -12.23 16.22
CA LYS A 81 14.97 -12.50 17.54
C LYS A 81 13.82 -13.51 17.47
N LEU A 82 12.88 -13.34 16.53
CA LEU A 82 11.72 -14.23 16.40
C LEU A 82 12.09 -15.67 16.03
N LEU A 83 13.12 -15.87 15.20
CA LEU A 83 13.66 -17.21 14.91
C LEU A 83 14.24 -17.84 16.18
N ARG A 84 15.06 -17.11 16.94
CA ARG A 84 15.65 -17.58 18.20
C ARG A 84 14.60 -17.95 19.25
N ASP A 85 13.65 -17.05 19.49
CA ASP A 85 12.51 -17.28 20.39
C ASP A 85 11.70 -18.53 19.96
N ALA A 86 11.67 -18.83 18.66
CA ALA A 86 11.01 -19.98 18.08
C ALA A 86 11.85 -21.28 18.06
N GLY A 87 13.08 -21.27 18.59
CA GLY A 87 13.98 -22.43 18.63
C GLY A 87 14.79 -22.68 17.35
N LEU A 88 15.01 -21.64 16.53
CA LEU A 88 15.70 -21.71 15.24
C LEU A 88 16.85 -20.70 15.20
N ASP A 89 17.91 -21.00 14.44
CA ASP A 89 19.01 -20.06 14.17
C ASP A 89 19.50 -20.20 12.72
N LEU A 90 20.18 -19.17 12.22
CA LEU A 90 20.85 -19.19 10.92
C LEU A 90 22.20 -19.91 11.04
N SER A 91 22.47 -20.84 10.14
CA SER A 91 23.74 -21.58 10.08
C SER A 91 24.67 -20.99 9.02
N SER A 92 25.94 -20.82 9.37
CA SER A 92 27.00 -20.34 8.46
C SER A 92 27.43 -21.45 7.49
N PRO A 93 27.65 -21.18 6.18
CA PRO A 93 27.35 -19.93 5.48
C PRO A 93 25.84 -19.76 5.26
N CYS A 94 25.34 -18.52 5.35
CA CYS A 94 23.96 -18.15 5.09
C CYS A 94 23.85 -17.41 3.76
N MET A 95 23.01 -17.88 2.82
CA MET A 95 22.78 -17.19 1.54
C MET A 95 21.61 -16.21 1.63
N ASP A 96 21.79 -14.96 1.24
CA ASP A 96 20.71 -13.98 1.06
C ASP A 96 20.38 -13.87 -0.44
N LEU A 97 19.19 -14.36 -0.82
CA LEU A 97 18.80 -14.48 -2.21
C LEU A 97 17.98 -13.28 -2.67
N GLY A 98 18.52 -12.56 -3.67
CA GLY A 98 17.90 -11.35 -4.19
C GLY A 98 18.17 -10.12 -3.31
N SER A 99 19.32 -10.07 -2.63
CA SER A 99 19.69 -9.06 -1.62
C SER A 99 19.34 -7.62 -1.97
N GLY A 100 19.40 -7.25 -3.26
CA GLY A 100 18.88 -5.99 -3.79
C GLY A 100 19.65 -4.77 -3.28
N GLY A 101 19.15 -4.15 -2.22
CA GLY A 101 19.82 -3.08 -1.48
C GLY A 101 20.61 -3.55 -0.26
N GLY A 102 20.77 -4.87 -0.07
CA GLY A 102 21.43 -5.48 1.08
C GLY A 102 20.49 -5.84 2.22
N PHE A 103 19.20 -6.08 1.96
CA PHE A 103 18.21 -6.32 3.01
C PHE A 103 17.41 -7.62 2.78
N PRO A 104 17.50 -8.62 3.68
CA PRO A 104 18.00 -8.52 5.06
C PRO A 104 19.51 -8.75 5.28
N GLY A 105 20.27 -9.16 4.25
CA GLY A 105 21.65 -9.65 4.40
C GLY A 105 22.66 -8.75 5.13
N ILE A 106 22.81 -7.48 4.77
CA ILE A 106 23.79 -6.57 5.38
C ILE A 106 23.48 -6.27 6.87
N PRO A 107 22.23 -5.90 7.25
CA PRO A 107 21.88 -5.76 8.67
C PRO A 107 22.14 -7.03 9.48
N LEU A 108 21.84 -8.21 8.92
CA LEU A 108 22.10 -9.49 9.60
C LEU A 108 23.60 -9.77 9.69
N ALA A 109 24.41 -9.47 8.68
CA ALA A 109 25.87 -9.59 8.73
C ALA A 109 26.50 -8.69 9.80
N ILE A 110 25.98 -7.46 9.97
CA ILE A 110 26.36 -6.55 11.06
C ILE A 110 25.95 -7.12 12.43
N LEU A 111 24.77 -7.75 12.53
CA LEU A 111 24.28 -8.35 13.77
C LEU A 111 25.00 -9.67 14.12
N ARG A 112 25.43 -10.45 13.13
CA ARG A 112 25.92 -11.83 13.23
C ARG A 112 27.32 -11.99 12.58
N PRO A 113 28.37 -11.38 13.15
CA PRO A 113 29.73 -11.42 12.58
C PRO A 113 30.33 -12.83 12.49
N GLU A 114 29.77 -13.81 13.21
CA GLU A 114 30.16 -15.22 13.16
C GLU A 114 29.55 -16.02 12.00
N ILE A 115 28.57 -15.43 11.28
CA ILE A 115 27.95 -16.03 10.10
C ILE A 115 28.50 -15.36 8.84
N VAL A 116 28.97 -16.17 7.88
CA VAL A 116 29.33 -15.71 6.54
C VAL A 116 28.06 -15.55 5.70
N PHE A 117 27.77 -14.33 5.25
CA PHE A 117 26.61 -14.01 4.42
C PHE A 117 26.98 -13.95 2.93
N ARG A 118 26.37 -14.83 2.14
CA ARG A 118 26.51 -14.91 0.68
C ARG A 118 25.40 -14.12 0.01
N LEU A 119 25.68 -12.88 -0.39
CA LEU A 119 24.69 -11.94 -0.95
C LEU A 119 24.57 -12.14 -2.46
N VAL A 120 23.44 -12.68 -2.93
CA VAL A 120 23.25 -13.07 -4.33
C VAL A 120 22.30 -12.11 -5.04
N GLU A 121 22.81 -11.40 -6.04
CA GLU A 121 22.07 -10.46 -6.88
C GLU A 121 22.63 -10.49 -8.31
N GLY A 122 21.75 -10.41 -9.31
CA GLY A 122 22.12 -10.48 -10.73
C GLY A 122 22.42 -9.13 -11.38
N ARG A 123 22.08 -8.02 -10.73
CA ARG A 123 22.26 -6.66 -11.26
C ARG A 123 23.62 -6.09 -10.85
N ARG A 124 24.59 -6.06 -11.78
CA ARG A 124 25.97 -5.55 -11.58
C ARG A 124 26.07 -4.26 -10.73
N LYS A 125 25.27 -3.23 -11.01
CA LYS A 125 25.29 -1.97 -10.26
C LYS A 125 24.96 -2.11 -8.76
N ARG A 126 24.17 -3.12 -8.39
CA ARG A 126 23.84 -3.42 -6.99
C ARG A 126 24.90 -4.28 -6.34
N THR A 127 25.52 -5.21 -7.06
CA THR A 127 26.62 -6.02 -6.51
C THR A 127 27.90 -5.19 -6.33
N GLU A 128 28.13 -4.19 -7.19
CA GLU A 128 29.10 -3.11 -6.95
C GLU A 128 28.82 -2.41 -5.62
N PHE A 129 27.62 -1.84 -5.44
CA PHE A 129 27.20 -1.19 -4.18
C PHE A 129 27.32 -2.11 -2.94
N LEU A 130 26.97 -3.40 -3.05
CA LEU A 130 27.09 -4.34 -1.93
C LEU A 130 28.55 -4.62 -1.56
N SER A 131 29.45 -4.66 -2.54
CA SER A 131 30.90 -4.77 -2.29
C SER A 131 31.44 -3.49 -1.65
N ASP A 132 31.07 -2.32 -2.17
CA ASP A 132 31.43 -1.01 -1.58
C ASP A 132 31.00 -0.93 -0.10
N VAL A 133 29.78 -1.39 0.21
CA VAL A 133 29.23 -1.45 1.58
C VAL A 133 29.99 -2.45 2.46
N ALA A 134 30.33 -3.63 1.95
CA ALA A 134 31.08 -4.63 2.70
C ALA A 134 32.50 -4.14 3.05
N GLU A 135 33.18 -3.49 2.10
CA GLU A 135 34.51 -2.88 2.30
C GLU A 135 34.44 -1.71 3.29
N HIS A 136 33.57 -0.73 3.04
CA HIS A 136 33.50 0.51 3.83
C HIS A 136 33.05 0.29 5.28
N LEU A 137 32.30 -0.77 5.55
CA LEU A 137 31.88 -1.17 6.90
C LEU A 137 32.81 -2.22 7.55
N ALA A 138 33.88 -2.63 6.87
CA ALA A 138 34.78 -3.70 7.26
C ALA A 138 34.03 -4.98 7.69
N LEU A 139 33.18 -5.50 6.80
CA LEU A 139 32.41 -6.73 7.00
C LEU A 139 33.16 -7.92 6.38
N THR A 140 34.12 -8.46 7.11
CA THR A 140 34.90 -9.65 6.72
C THR A 140 34.08 -10.93 6.59
N ASN A 141 32.80 -10.89 7.00
CA ASN A 141 31.84 -11.98 6.93
C ASN A 141 30.81 -11.82 5.79
N VAL A 142 31.09 -11.02 4.76
CA VAL A 142 30.21 -10.81 3.60
C VAL A 142 30.91 -11.23 2.30
N GLU A 143 30.28 -12.14 1.56
CA GLU A 143 30.68 -12.54 0.21
C GLU A 143 29.62 -12.07 -0.79
N VAL A 144 29.97 -11.20 -1.76
CA VAL A 144 29.02 -10.69 -2.76
C VAL A 144 29.12 -11.48 -4.06
N ILE A 145 28.03 -12.13 -4.46
CA ILE A 145 27.98 -13.04 -5.61
C ILE A 145 27.12 -12.44 -6.71
N SER A 146 27.78 -11.85 -7.71
CA SER A 146 27.16 -11.15 -8.83
C SER A 146 26.62 -12.08 -9.92
N ARG A 147 25.59 -12.88 -9.60
CA ARG A 147 24.96 -13.86 -10.51
C ARG A 147 23.44 -13.85 -10.37
N LYS A 148 22.71 -13.93 -11.49
CA LYS A 148 21.33 -14.41 -11.49
C LYS A 148 21.37 -15.94 -11.49
N LEU A 149 20.94 -16.57 -10.41
CA LEU A 149 20.91 -18.03 -10.30
C LEU A 149 19.98 -18.70 -11.32
N ASN A 150 20.26 -19.97 -11.58
CA ASN A 150 19.38 -20.96 -12.19
C ASN A 150 19.38 -22.24 -11.33
N SER A 151 18.44 -23.18 -11.52
CA SER A 151 18.30 -24.36 -10.65
C SER A 151 19.43 -25.40 -10.77
N ALA A 152 20.36 -25.24 -11.72
CA ALA A 152 21.61 -26.01 -11.79
C ALA A 152 22.84 -25.26 -11.18
N ASP A 153 22.69 -24.02 -10.70
CA ASP A 153 23.75 -23.34 -9.94
C ASP A 153 23.88 -23.93 -8.52
N ARG A 154 25.11 -23.95 -8.01
CA ARG A 154 25.44 -24.42 -6.65
C ARG A 154 26.26 -23.38 -5.89
N ILE A 155 25.61 -22.71 -4.94
CA ILE A 155 26.25 -21.86 -3.92
C ILE A 155 26.02 -22.56 -2.57
N GLU A 156 27.03 -23.29 -2.07
CA GLU A 156 26.88 -24.03 -0.81
C GLU A 156 26.54 -23.11 0.36
N CYS A 157 25.49 -23.47 1.09
CA CYS A 157 25.05 -22.79 2.30
C CYS A 157 24.31 -23.75 3.26
N ASN A 158 24.38 -23.45 4.55
CA ASN A 158 23.69 -24.21 5.60
C ASN A 158 22.39 -23.49 6.06
N SER A 159 22.18 -22.26 5.61
CA SER A 159 20.89 -21.58 5.64
C SER A 159 20.74 -20.67 4.43
N ALA A 160 19.50 -20.38 4.04
CA ALA A 160 19.16 -19.40 3.03
C ALA A 160 18.01 -18.50 3.53
N ILE A 161 18.02 -17.25 3.10
CA ILE A 161 17.01 -16.24 3.42
C ILE A 161 16.59 -15.53 2.14
N SER A 162 15.32 -15.11 2.05
CA SER A 162 14.87 -14.21 1.00
C SER A 162 13.74 -13.31 1.47
N ARG A 163 13.64 -12.11 0.87
CA ARG A 163 12.61 -11.10 1.19
C ARG A 163 12.08 -10.45 -0.08
N ALA A 164 10.79 -10.63 -0.33
CA ALA A 164 10.09 -10.07 -1.50
C ALA A 164 10.75 -10.37 -2.87
N PHE A 165 11.31 -11.58 -3.04
CA PHE A 165 12.00 -12.01 -4.26
C PHE A 165 11.07 -12.67 -5.30
N MET A 166 10.72 -13.94 -5.11
CA MET A 166 9.80 -14.73 -5.95
C MET A 166 8.77 -15.47 -5.06
N SER A 167 7.98 -16.38 -5.62
CA SER A 167 7.19 -17.30 -4.78
C SER A 167 8.10 -18.28 -4.03
N ILE A 168 7.57 -18.87 -2.94
CA ILE A 168 8.24 -19.93 -2.18
C ILE A 168 8.67 -21.10 -3.10
N PRO A 169 7.78 -21.76 -3.87
CA PRO A 169 8.17 -22.92 -4.66
C PRO A 169 9.23 -22.62 -5.73
N GLU A 170 9.10 -21.52 -6.48
CA GLU A 170 10.12 -21.10 -7.46
C GLU A 170 11.49 -20.87 -6.81
N THR A 171 11.50 -20.37 -5.56
CA THR A 171 12.73 -20.10 -4.81
C THR A 171 13.36 -21.38 -4.24
N LEU A 172 12.54 -22.32 -3.76
CA LEU A 172 13.00 -23.59 -3.23
C LEU A 172 13.60 -24.50 -4.31
N ASP A 173 13.06 -24.46 -5.54
CA ASP A 173 13.65 -25.13 -6.70
C ASP A 173 15.00 -24.49 -7.08
N LEU A 174 15.04 -23.16 -7.21
CA LEU A 174 16.24 -22.40 -7.56
C LEU A 174 17.43 -22.65 -6.63
N CYS A 175 17.17 -22.99 -5.36
CA CYS A 175 18.20 -23.22 -4.34
C CYS A 175 18.33 -24.70 -3.90
N ASN A 176 17.67 -25.63 -4.59
CA ASN A 176 17.60 -27.06 -4.24
C ASN A 176 18.99 -27.75 -4.16
N LEU A 177 19.95 -27.31 -4.99
CA LEU A 177 21.34 -27.79 -5.00
C LEU A 177 22.29 -26.96 -4.12
N SER A 178 21.84 -25.81 -3.64
CA SER A 178 22.66 -24.80 -2.95
C SER A 178 22.58 -24.93 -1.41
N VAL A 179 21.38 -25.17 -0.87
CA VAL A 179 21.21 -25.42 0.57
C VAL A 179 21.50 -26.89 0.89
N ASN A 180 22.41 -27.13 1.82
CA ASN A 180 22.78 -28.48 2.25
C ASN A 180 21.64 -29.19 3.02
N PRO A 181 21.57 -30.54 3.00
CA PRO A 181 20.60 -31.31 3.79
C PRO A 181 20.59 -30.93 5.27
N GLY A 182 19.41 -30.90 5.88
CA GLY A 182 19.18 -30.41 7.24
C GLY A 182 19.13 -28.89 7.38
N GLY A 183 19.70 -28.14 6.42
CA GLY A 183 19.72 -26.67 6.38
C GLY A 183 18.33 -26.05 6.18
N LEU A 184 18.21 -24.77 6.54
CA LEU A 184 16.94 -24.03 6.55
C LEU A 184 16.82 -23.02 5.41
N PHE A 185 15.61 -22.84 4.86
CA PHE A 185 15.25 -21.67 4.06
C PHE A 185 14.19 -20.85 4.82
N ILE A 186 14.47 -19.57 5.09
CA ILE A 186 13.54 -18.66 5.78
C ILE A 186 13.06 -17.56 4.81
N PHE A 187 11.73 -17.44 4.68
CA PHE A 187 11.09 -16.46 3.82
C PHE A 187 10.43 -15.35 4.62
N TRP A 188 10.74 -14.09 4.30
CA TRP A 188 10.01 -12.92 4.77
C TRP A 188 8.83 -12.67 3.82
N LYS A 189 7.61 -12.95 4.27
CA LYS A 189 6.37 -12.87 3.49
C LYS A 189 5.34 -11.93 4.12
N GLY A 190 4.36 -11.53 3.32
CA GLY A 190 3.11 -10.93 3.82
C GLY A 190 2.21 -12.00 4.46
N PRO A 191 1.04 -11.61 4.98
CA PRO A 191 0.08 -12.58 5.53
C PRO A 191 -0.42 -13.57 4.46
N ASP A 192 -0.67 -13.09 3.25
CA ASP A 192 -1.38 -13.84 2.20
C ASP A 192 -0.44 -14.76 1.41
N CYS A 193 0.12 -15.79 2.05
CA CYS A 193 1.03 -16.75 1.41
C CYS A 193 0.76 -18.24 1.68
N ASP A 194 -0.36 -18.59 2.32
CA ASP A 194 -0.75 -19.99 2.56
C ASP A 194 -0.84 -20.83 1.27
N ASP A 195 -1.21 -20.22 0.13
CA ASP A 195 -1.23 -20.89 -1.17
C ASP A 195 0.18 -21.22 -1.68
N GLU A 196 1.15 -20.34 -1.44
CA GLU A 196 2.56 -20.60 -1.79
C GLU A 196 3.15 -21.71 -0.90
N ILE A 197 2.75 -21.77 0.37
CA ILE A 197 3.15 -22.83 1.31
C ILE A 197 2.60 -24.18 0.82
N ARG A 198 1.29 -24.27 0.57
CA ARG A 198 0.65 -25.50 0.10
C ARG A 198 1.21 -25.98 -1.25
N HIS A 199 1.52 -25.06 -2.16
CA HIS A 199 2.19 -25.39 -3.42
C HIS A 199 3.59 -25.96 -3.18
N ALA A 200 4.39 -25.36 -2.29
CA ALA A 200 5.72 -25.87 -1.95
C ALA A 200 5.67 -27.24 -1.24
N GLU A 201 4.73 -27.45 -0.31
CA GLU A 201 4.50 -28.74 0.35
C GLU A 201 4.09 -29.86 -0.63
N ALA A 202 3.35 -29.52 -1.69
CA ALA A 202 2.98 -30.48 -2.73
C ALA A 202 4.16 -30.78 -3.69
N TYR A 203 4.76 -29.75 -4.30
CA TYR A 203 5.65 -29.94 -5.45
C TYR A 203 7.14 -29.89 -5.13
N CYS A 204 7.57 -29.21 -4.05
CA CYS A 204 8.98 -29.08 -3.69
C CYS A 204 9.45 -30.20 -2.75
N SER A 205 9.23 -31.46 -3.12
CA SER A 205 9.45 -32.68 -2.28
C SER A 205 10.86 -32.88 -1.70
N ALA A 206 11.86 -32.13 -2.17
CA ALA A 206 13.18 -32.03 -1.54
C ALA A 206 13.18 -31.24 -0.21
N TRP A 207 12.07 -30.60 0.13
CA TRP A 207 11.89 -29.68 1.25
C TRP A 207 10.69 -30.04 2.11
N ARG A 208 10.74 -29.65 3.39
CA ARG A 208 9.64 -29.76 4.34
C ARG A 208 9.36 -28.41 4.98
N HIS A 209 8.13 -27.92 4.92
CA HIS A 209 7.69 -26.81 5.76
C HIS A 209 7.80 -27.22 7.24
N LEU A 210 8.58 -26.46 8.00
CA LEU A 210 8.96 -26.75 9.38
C LEU A 210 8.18 -25.88 10.38
N LYS A 211 8.03 -24.58 10.07
CA LYS A 211 7.37 -23.63 10.96
C LYS A 211 6.92 -22.39 10.18
N THR A 212 5.80 -21.82 10.62
CA THR A 212 5.35 -20.48 10.25
C THR A 212 5.26 -19.63 11.51
N ILE A 213 5.76 -18.39 11.46
CA ILE A 213 5.79 -17.44 12.59
C ILE A 213 5.15 -16.13 12.13
N ASP A 214 3.94 -15.85 12.63
CA ASP A 214 3.23 -14.60 12.35
C ASP A 214 3.65 -13.49 13.32
N TYR A 215 3.89 -12.29 12.78
CA TYR A 215 4.19 -11.09 13.56
C TYR A 215 3.57 -9.83 12.96
N ARG A 216 3.61 -8.74 13.73
CA ARG A 216 3.32 -7.38 13.24
C ARG A 216 4.60 -6.57 13.31
N LEU A 217 4.83 -5.72 12.31
CA LEU A 217 5.98 -4.82 12.31
C LEU A 217 5.71 -3.64 13.28
N PRO A 218 6.54 -3.42 14.32
CA PRO A 218 6.32 -2.40 15.35
C PRO A 218 6.01 -0.99 14.80
N GLY A 219 5.06 -0.32 15.43
CA GLY A 219 4.54 1.00 15.05
C GLY A 219 3.78 1.02 13.72
N THR A 220 3.36 -0.13 13.19
CA THR A 220 2.56 -0.22 11.97
C THR A 220 1.41 -1.22 12.10
N ALA A 221 0.43 -1.13 11.18
CA ALA A 221 -0.59 -2.16 11.01
C ALA A 221 -0.08 -3.38 10.20
N ASP A 222 1.10 -3.30 9.57
CA ASP A 222 1.66 -4.33 8.68
C ASP A 222 1.75 -5.69 9.40
N LYS A 223 0.96 -6.66 8.92
CA LYS A 223 1.19 -8.08 9.21
C LYS A 223 2.39 -8.59 8.40
N ARG A 224 3.11 -9.54 8.98
CA ARG A 224 4.25 -10.24 8.38
C ARG A 224 4.27 -11.69 8.83
N ARG A 225 4.92 -12.52 8.03
CA ARG A 225 5.09 -13.95 8.27
C ARG A 225 6.52 -14.37 7.96
N LEU A 226 7.13 -15.13 8.86
CA LEU A 226 8.34 -15.91 8.58
C LEU A 226 7.91 -17.33 8.26
N VAL A 227 8.20 -17.80 7.05
CA VAL A 227 7.95 -19.19 6.65
C VAL A 227 9.28 -19.91 6.59
N VAL A 228 9.39 -21.04 7.31
CA VAL A 228 10.63 -21.81 7.45
C VAL A 228 10.45 -23.18 6.81
N PHE A 229 11.29 -23.46 5.81
CA PHE A 229 11.45 -24.79 5.23
C PHE A 229 12.78 -25.41 5.66
N GLN A 230 12.86 -26.73 5.70
CA GLN A 230 14.08 -27.50 5.92
C GLN A 230 14.36 -28.38 4.70
N ARG A 231 15.62 -28.40 4.24
CA ARG A 231 16.08 -29.30 3.18
C ARG A 231 16.16 -30.73 3.70
N LEU A 232 15.49 -31.67 3.03
CA LEU A 232 15.53 -33.10 3.38
C LEU A 232 16.79 -33.78 2.84
N GLU A 233 17.17 -34.90 3.45
CA GLU A 233 18.23 -35.79 2.98
C GLU A 233 17.74 -36.61 1.76
N GLU A 234 18.69 -37.03 0.91
CA GLU A 234 18.43 -37.74 -0.35
C GLU A 234 17.54 -38.99 -0.18
N GLU A 235 17.79 -39.76 0.88
CA GLU A 235 17.05 -40.99 1.22
C GLU A 235 15.59 -40.68 1.62
N ARG A 236 15.39 -39.59 2.38
CA ARG A 236 14.05 -39.12 2.80
C ARG A 236 13.27 -38.54 1.63
N PHE A 237 13.95 -37.88 0.69
CA PHE A 237 13.36 -37.38 -0.56
C PHE A 237 12.76 -38.53 -1.38
N GLN A 238 13.45 -39.66 -1.56
CA GLN A 238 12.89 -40.81 -2.29
C GLN A 238 11.68 -41.44 -1.56
N ALA A 239 11.70 -41.49 -0.24
CA ALA A 239 10.57 -41.98 0.56
C ALA A 239 9.33 -41.07 0.41
N VAL A 240 9.49 -39.76 0.57
CA VAL A 240 8.41 -38.77 0.38
C VAL A 240 7.83 -38.84 -1.04
N ARG A 241 8.71 -38.90 -2.06
CA ARG A 241 8.30 -38.98 -3.48
C ARG A 241 7.51 -40.25 -3.79
N THR A 242 7.85 -41.38 -3.16
CA THR A 242 7.08 -42.63 -3.27
C THR A 242 5.70 -42.48 -2.61
N MET A 243 5.64 -41.91 -1.40
CA MET A 243 4.36 -41.67 -0.71
C MET A 243 3.43 -40.71 -1.46
N GLN A 244 3.99 -39.69 -2.14
CA GLN A 244 3.22 -38.76 -2.97
C GLN A 244 2.59 -39.46 -4.18
N LYS A 245 3.36 -40.27 -4.93
CA LYS A 245 2.85 -41.05 -6.06
C LYS A 245 1.68 -41.95 -5.69
N HIS A 246 1.83 -42.74 -4.61
CA HIS A 246 0.74 -43.60 -4.12
C HIS A 246 -0.52 -42.78 -3.80
N LYS A 247 -0.39 -41.54 -3.34
CA LYS A 247 -1.53 -40.66 -3.04
C LYS A 247 -2.21 -40.13 -4.30
N GLU A 248 -1.45 -39.78 -5.34
CA GLU A 248 -1.97 -39.38 -6.65
C GLU A 248 -2.67 -40.55 -7.37
N GLU A 249 -2.11 -41.77 -7.27
CA GLU A 249 -2.71 -43.00 -7.81
C GLU A 249 -4.04 -43.33 -7.11
N TYR A 250 -4.12 -43.22 -5.78
CA TYR A 250 -5.38 -43.38 -5.04
C TYR A 250 -6.42 -42.27 -5.36
N GLN A 251 -6.00 -41.02 -5.60
CA GLN A 251 -6.94 -39.94 -5.94
C GLN A 251 -7.42 -39.99 -7.40
N THR A 252 -6.67 -40.60 -8.31
CA THR A 252 -7.09 -40.79 -9.70
C THR A 252 -7.97 -42.03 -9.89
N GLY A 253 -7.71 -43.13 -9.16
CA GLY A 253 -8.59 -44.31 -9.15
C GLY A 253 -9.98 -44.06 -8.57
N ALA A 254 -10.13 -43.09 -7.67
CA ALA A 254 -11.41 -42.75 -7.03
C ALA A 254 -12.39 -41.93 -7.90
N LEU A 255 -12.05 -41.66 -9.17
CA LEU A 255 -12.85 -40.84 -10.09
C LEU A 255 -13.30 -41.57 -11.37
N SER A 256 -13.08 -42.89 -11.47
CA SER A 256 -13.42 -43.69 -12.65
C SER A 256 -14.62 -44.64 -12.50
N GLU A 257 -15.28 -44.71 -11.34
CA GLU A 257 -16.45 -45.58 -11.11
C GLU A 257 -17.67 -44.78 -10.62
N GLY A 258 -18.33 -44.09 -11.55
CA GLY A 258 -19.74 -43.73 -11.44
C GLY A 258 -20.58 -44.81 -12.12
N GLY A 259 -21.46 -45.48 -11.39
CA GLY A 259 -22.18 -46.68 -11.86
C GLY A 259 -23.42 -46.40 -12.72
N ASP A 260 -23.99 -47.49 -13.26
CA ASP A 260 -25.24 -47.52 -14.02
C ASP A 260 -26.21 -48.54 -13.35
N PRO A 261 -27.44 -48.16 -12.93
CA PRO A 261 -28.28 -49.00 -12.09
C PRO A 261 -29.54 -49.54 -12.78
N ASP A 262 -29.47 -50.67 -13.50
CA ASP A 262 -30.64 -51.55 -13.65
C ASP A 262 -30.37 -53.01 -14.09
N SER A 263 -31.34 -53.88 -13.75
CA SER A 263 -31.52 -55.28 -14.19
C SER A 263 -30.55 -56.39 -13.70
N PRO A 264 -31.01 -57.68 -13.67
CA PRO A 264 -30.54 -58.64 -12.67
C PRO A 264 -30.04 -60.00 -13.23
N TYR A 265 -29.37 -60.82 -12.38
CA TYR A 265 -29.55 -62.29 -12.33
C TYR A 265 -29.02 -62.89 -11.02
N LEU A 266 -29.46 -64.12 -10.68
CA LEU A 266 -29.14 -64.81 -9.43
C LEU A 266 -27.84 -65.61 -9.50
N ALA A 267 -27.09 -65.68 -8.38
CA ALA A 267 -26.80 -66.94 -7.67
C ALA A 267 -26.01 -66.71 -6.35
N SER A 268 -26.29 -67.51 -5.33
CA SER A 268 -25.45 -67.67 -4.13
C SER A 268 -25.31 -69.16 -3.79
N PRO A 269 -24.18 -69.57 -3.19
CA PRO A 269 -24.24 -70.25 -1.88
C PRO A 269 -23.35 -69.51 -0.85
N GLN A 270 -23.79 -69.27 0.39
CA GLN A 270 -23.76 -70.19 1.55
C GLN A 270 -22.33 -70.54 2.05
N ASN A 271 -21.95 -70.34 3.33
CA ASN A 271 -22.61 -69.72 4.50
C ASN A 271 -21.66 -68.61 5.08
N SER A 272 -21.47 -68.27 6.36
CA SER A 272 -21.91 -68.69 7.71
C SER A 272 -21.44 -67.62 8.72
N ASP A 273 -22.12 -67.26 9.81
CA ASP A 273 -23.44 -67.66 10.29
C ASP A 273 -24.04 -66.67 11.33
N GLN A 274 -25.24 -67.00 11.86
CA GLN A 274 -25.92 -66.54 13.09
C GLN A 274 -25.53 -65.22 13.83
N HIS A 275 -26.54 -64.33 13.92
CA HIS A 275 -27.15 -63.70 15.12
C HIS A 275 -26.32 -63.44 16.41
N SER A 276 -26.47 -62.33 17.16
CA SER A 276 -27.20 -61.04 17.01
C SER A 276 -26.77 -60.11 18.22
N ASP A 277 -27.44 -59.05 18.75
CA ASP A 277 -28.79 -58.46 18.58
C ASP A 277 -28.92 -57.02 19.19
N LEU A 278 -30.12 -56.44 19.05
CA LEU A 278 -30.82 -55.43 19.90
C LEU A 278 -30.22 -54.01 20.19
N ASN A 279 -30.70 -53.04 19.39
CA ASN A 279 -31.72 -52.04 19.78
C ASN A 279 -31.37 -50.68 20.48
N SER A 280 -32.18 -49.67 20.11
CA SER A 280 -32.56 -48.43 20.82
C SER A 280 -31.59 -47.22 20.87
N GLY A 281 -32.18 -46.01 20.83
CA GLY A 281 -31.50 -44.71 20.92
C GLY A 281 -32.18 -43.65 20.05
N SER A 282 -32.95 -42.73 20.66
CA SER A 282 -33.77 -41.72 19.98
C SER A 282 -33.46 -40.29 20.45
N GLU A 283 -34.10 -39.29 19.83
CA GLU A 283 -34.21 -37.89 20.28
C GLU A 283 -32.92 -37.02 20.16
N GLN A 284 -32.97 -35.69 20.01
CA GLN A 284 -34.05 -34.78 19.55
C GLN A 284 -33.44 -33.50 18.93
N GLU A 285 -34.30 -32.57 18.49
CA GLU A 285 -33.91 -31.25 17.98
C GLU A 285 -33.24 -30.36 19.04
N LEU A 286 -32.45 -29.39 18.60
CA LEU A 286 -32.63 -27.95 18.90
C LEU A 286 -31.58 -27.12 18.16
N GLY A 287 -32.02 -26.12 17.38
CA GLY A 287 -31.12 -25.21 16.66
C GLY A 287 -31.03 -23.83 17.30
N PHE A 288 -30.15 -22.97 16.79
CA PHE A 288 -30.35 -21.53 16.82
C PHE A 288 -29.60 -20.84 15.67
N SER A 289 -30.27 -19.89 15.00
CA SER A 289 -29.66 -19.09 13.94
C SER A 289 -28.82 -17.95 14.52
N ARG A 290 -27.69 -17.65 13.86
CA ARG A 290 -27.13 -16.30 13.84
C ARG A 290 -26.76 -15.90 12.42
N ASP A 291 -27.48 -14.91 11.91
CA ASP A 291 -27.20 -14.25 10.65
C ASP A 291 -25.79 -13.64 10.66
N HIS A 292 -25.02 -13.96 9.62
CA HIS A 292 -23.79 -13.29 9.28
C HIS A 292 -23.86 -12.95 7.79
N ARG A 293 -24.14 -11.68 7.50
CA ARG A 293 -23.84 -11.08 6.19
C ARG A 293 -22.34 -11.24 5.93
N ARG A 294 -21.99 -12.29 5.18
CA ARG A 294 -20.68 -12.45 4.59
C ARG A 294 -20.62 -11.50 3.39
N ASP A 295 -19.56 -10.71 3.29
CA ASP A 295 -19.19 -10.15 1.99
C ASP A 295 -18.83 -11.34 1.09
N GLU A 296 -19.71 -11.70 0.15
CA GLU A 296 -19.42 -12.77 -0.80
C GLU A 296 -18.25 -12.36 -1.70
N PRO A 297 -17.30 -13.27 -2.00
CA PRO A 297 -16.21 -12.97 -2.90
C PRO A 297 -16.76 -12.86 -4.33
N VAL A 298 -17.00 -11.63 -4.79
CA VAL A 298 -17.50 -11.36 -6.14
C VAL A 298 -16.57 -12.01 -7.16
N HIS A 299 -17.07 -13.05 -7.84
CA HIS A 299 -16.26 -13.95 -8.66
C HIS A 299 -15.69 -13.25 -9.89
N GLU A 300 -14.41 -12.87 -9.85
CA GLU A 300 -13.71 -12.28 -10.98
C GLU A 300 -13.57 -13.29 -12.14
N ILE A 301 -14.15 -12.96 -13.31
CA ILE A 301 -14.11 -13.83 -14.49
C ILE A 301 -12.82 -13.54 -15.27
N ALA A 302 -11.97 -14.55 -15.42
CA ALA A 302 -10.71 -14.47 -16.16
C ALA A 302 -10.94 -14.49 -17.68
N LEU A 303 -10.20 -13.67 -18.44
CA LEU A 303 -10.35 -13.57 -19.90
C LEU A 303 -9.77 -14.77 -20.68
N SER A 304 -9.05 -15.67 -20.02
CA SER A 304 -8.80 -17.03 -20.49
C SER A 304 -10.11 -17.77 -20.74
N ASP A 305 -11.03 -17.65 -19.78
CA ASP A 305 -12.30 -18.35 -19.73
C ASP A 305 -13.36 -17.45 -20.36
N ARG A 306 -13.53 -17.56 -21.68
CA ARG A 306 -14.45 -16.71 -22.48
C ARG A 306 -15.93 -16.80 -22.07
N HIS A 307 -16.27 -17.63 -21.08
CA HIS A 307 -17.59 -17.83 -20.53
C HIS A 307 -17.95 -16.69 -19.54
N GLY A 308 -18.86 -15.82 -19.94
CA GLY A 308 -19.49 -14.81 -19.08
C GLY A 308 -19.15 -13.35 -19.41
N VAL A 309 -17.98 -13.07 -20.00
CA VAL A 309 -17.64 -11.70 -20.43
C VAL A 309 -18.41 -11.34 -21.72
N PRO A 310 -19.19 -10.23 -21.76
CA PRO A 310 -19.99 -9.88 -22.94
C PRO A 310 -19.16 -9.70 -24.22
N SER A 311 -19.64 -10.20 -25.36
CA SER A 311 -18.93 -10.15 -26.64
C SER A 311 -18.57 -8.73 -27.11
N SER A 312 -19.43 -7.75 -26.77
CA SER A 312 -19.21 -6.32 -27.01
C SER A 312 -18.13 -5.70 -26.12
N LEU A 313 -17.73 -6.36 -25.04
CA LEU A 313 -16.59 -5.99 -24.22
C LEU A 313 -15.33 -6.71 -24.73
N GLN A 314 -15.42 -8.00 -25.08
CA GLN A 314 -14.29 -8.79 -25.62
C GLN A 314 -13.64 -8.13 -26.85
N SER A 315 -14.42 -7.61 -27.81
CA SER A 315 -13.91 -6.98 -29.04
C SER A 315 -13.08 -5.70 -28.82
N ARG A 316 -13.26 -5.04 -27.68
CA ARG A 316 -12.61 -3.77 -27.32
C ARG A 316 -11.27 -3.96 -26.61
N ILE A 317 -10.97 -5.16 -26.14
CA ILE A 317 -9.75 -5.44 -25.38
C ILE A 317 -8.53 -5.37 -26.29
N ARG A 318 -7.46 -4.73 -25.80
CA ARG A 318 -6.15 -4.62 -26.46
C ARG A 318 -5.05 -5.06 -25.50
N THR A 319 -4.34 -6.12 -25.83
CA THR A 319 -3.32 -6.69 -24.94
C THR A 319 -1.99 -5.94 -25.03
N ILE A 320 -1.31 -5.73 -23.90
CA ILE A 320 0.07 -5.22 -23.81
C ILE A 320 0.89 -6.17 -22.94
N GLU A 321 1.86 -6.82 -23.56
CA GLU A 321 2.62 -7.92 -22.95
C GLU A 321 4.09 -7.58 -22.65
N SER A 322 4.57 -6.44 -23.15
CA SER A 322 5.95 -5.97 -23.00
C SER A 322 6.01 -4.53 -22.47
N ASP A 323 6.94 -4.25 -21.56
CA ASP A 323 7.24 -2.90 -21.10
C ASP A 323 8.05 -2.06 -22.10
N ALA A 324 8.40 -2.64 -23.25
CA ALA A 324 8.88 -1.89 -24.40
C ALA A 324 7.79 -1.00 -25.04
N ASN A 325 6.51 -1.30 -24.79
CA ASN A 325 5.36 -0.59 -25.36
C ASN A 325 5.33 0.90 -24.97
N PRO A 326 5.14 1.85 -25.93
CA PRO A 326 5.14 3.28 -25.64
C PRO A 326 4.10 3.72 -24.60
N LYS A 327 2.83 3.33 -24.75
CA LYS A 327 1.77 3.67 -23.77
C LYS A 327 2.15 3.18 -22.37
N PHE A 328 2.66 1.96 -22.26
CA PHE A 328 3.08 1.44 -20.96
C PHE A 328 4.28 2.19 -20.36
N LYS A 329 5.25 2.64 -21.17
CA LYS A 329 6.38 3.46 -20.69
C LYS A 329 5.92 4.80 -20.12
N ASP A 330 4.88 5.40 -20.70
CA ASP A 330 4.31 6.65 -20.22
C ASP A 330 3.45 6.42 -18.95
N TRP A 331 2.65 5.35 -18.92
CA TRP A 331 1.82 4.98 -17.75
C TRP A 331 2.66 4.53 -16.54
N ALA A 332 3.76 3.81 -16.76
CA ALA A 332 4.66 3.33 -15.70
C ALA A 332 5.53 4.45 -15.06
N ARG A 333 5.17 5.71 -15.32
CA ARG A 333 5.74 6.94 -14.75
C ARG A 333 4.68 7.83 -14.09
N LEU A 334 3.42 7.37 -14.01
CA LEU A 334 2.33 8.06 -13.33
C LEU A 334 2.42 7.96 -11.79
N ASP A 335 3.53 7.42 -11.27
CA ASP A 335 4.00 7.60 -9.91
C ASP A 335 4.66 8.99 -9.66
N GLN A 336 5.05 9.69 -10.73
CA GLN A 336 5.78 10.97 -10.67
C GLN A 336 4.87 12.16 -10.96
N SER A 337 4.65 13.03 -9.97
CA SER A 337 3.88 14.28 -10.09
C SER A 337 4.31 15.17 -11.28
N LYS A 338 5.62 15.25 -11.55
CA LYS A 338 6.16 15.98 -12.70
C LYS A 338 5.78 15.37 -14.05
N TRP A 339 5.54 14.07 -14.11
CA TRP A 339 5.09 13.39 -15.32
C TRP A 339 3.58 13.52 -15.50
N ILE A 340 2.79 13.35 -14.42
CA ILE A 340 1.35 13.61 -14.38
C ILE A 340 1.03 15.04 -14.90
N LYS A 341 1.70 16.07 -14.36
CA LYS A 341 1.58 17.47 -14.83
C LYS A 341 1.91 17.65 -16.32
N LYS A 342 2.82 16.84 -16.87
CA LYS A 342 3.28 16.93 -18.26
C LYS A 342 2.32 16.21 -19.24
N THR A 343 1.75 15.07 -18.85
CA THR A 343 0.85 14.29 -19.72
C THR A 343 -0.61 14.67 -19.55
N GLY A 344 -0.99 15.32 -18.45
CA GLY A 344 -2.38 15.48 -18.06
C GLY A 344 -3.07 14.14 -17.78
N GLN A 345 -2.33 13.09 -17.42
CA GLN A 345 -2.87 11.76 -17.13
C GLN A 345 -2.50 11.31 -15.72
N THR A 346 -3.34 10.50 -15.09
CA THR A 346 -3.07 9.83 -13.80
C THR A 346 -3.77 8.46 -13.72
N LEU A 347 -3.57 7.72 -12.64
CA LEU A 347 -4.15 6.39 -12.40
C LEU A 347 -5.07 6.43 -11.18
N VAL A 348 -6.33 6.01 -11.37
CA VAL A 348 -7.32 5.84 -10.31
C VAL A 348 -7.46 4.36 -9.98
N SER A 349 -7.28 4.00 -8.71
CA SER A 349 -7.31 2.62 -8.20
C SER A 349 -8.31 2.46 -7.06
N GLY A 350 -9.20 1.46 -7.11
CA GLY A 350 -9.94 0.99 -5.94
C GLY A 350 -11.36 0.50 -6.21
N ARG A 351 -11.77 -0.56 -5.48
CA ARG A 351 -13.06 -1.27 -5.62
C ARG A 351 -14.33 -0.44 -5.35
N LYS A 352 -14.21 0.83 -4.94
CA LYS A 352 -15.34 1.76 -4.76
C LYS A 352 -15.34 2.87 -5.83
N ILE A 353 -14.23 3.60 -5.93
CA ILE A 353 -14.10 4.75 -6.83
C ILE A 353 -14.14 4.37 -8.33
N VAL A 354 -13.72 3.15 -8.70
CA VAL A 354 -13.77 2.69 -10.11
C VAL A 354 -15.21 2.42 -10.56
N PRO A 355 -16.04 1.66 -9.81
CA PRO A 355 -17.49 1.61 -10.04
C PRO A 355 -18.18 2.99 -9.98
N GLU A 356 -17.84 3.84 -9.00
CA GLU A 356 -18.40 5.20 -8.85
C GLU A 356 -18.19 6.03 -10.11
N ILE A 357 -16.95 6.13 -10.61
CA ILE A 357 -16.64 6.87 -11.86
C ILE A 357 -17.45 6.33 -13.04
N LEU A 358 -17.52 5.01 -13.21
CA LEU A 358 -18.23 4.41 -14.33
C LEU A 358 -19.76 4.54 -14.21
N ASN A 359 -20.30 4.71 -13.00
CA ASN A 359 -21.72 4.94 -12.78
C ASN A 359 -22.12 6.43 -12.87
N ASP A 360 -21.30 7.33 -12.33
CA ASP A 360 -21.68 8.70 -11.98
C ASP A 360 -21.14 9.74 -12.96
N TRP A 361 -19.97 9.53 -13.58
CA TRP A 361 -19.39 10.51 -14.49
C TRP A 361 -20.27 10.73 -15.74
N ARG A 362 -20.41 11.99 -16.15
CA ARG A 362 -21.14 12.40 -17.37
C ARG A 362 -20.28 13.37 -18.16
N ALA A 363 -20.42 13.35 -19.48
CA ALA A 363 -19.80 14.38 -20.31
C ALA A 363 -20.48 15.74 -20.03
N PRO A 364 -19.75 16.87 -20.02
CA PRO A 364 -20.36 18.19 -19.75
C PRO A 364 -21.55 18.53 -20.67
N THR A 365 -21.53 18.03 -21.91
CA THR A 365 -22.62 18.17 -22.90
C THR A 365 -23.88 17.37 -22.61
N GLN A 366 -23.84 16.42 -21.68
CA GLN A 366 -25.01 15.65 -21.22
C GLN A 366 -25.72 16.30 -20.04
N ILE A 367 -25.02 17.14 -19.27
CA ILE A 367 -25.56 17.78 -18.06
C ILE A 367 -26.58 18.88 -18.43
N THR A 368 -26.33 19.63 -19.50
CA THR A 368 -27.21 20.70 -20.01
C THR A 368 -28.51 20.24 -20.67
N GLN A 369 -28.79 18.93 -20.75
CA GLN A 369 -30.04 18.37 -21.27
C GLN A 369 -31.02 17.88 -20.18
N GLN A 370 -30.73 18.12 -18.90
CA GLN A 370 -31.60 17.71 -17.77
C GLN A 370 -31.89 18.84 -16.77
N SER A 371 -32.21 20.03 -17.25
CA SER A 371 -33.05 20.97 -16.49
C SER A 371 -34.52 20.53 -16.61
N PRO A 372 -35.25 20.24 -15.52
CA PRO A 372 -36.60 19.73 -15.61
C PRO A 372 -37.61 20.82 -15.99
N GLU A 373 -38.41 20.57 -17.04
CA GLU A 373 -39.62 21.34 -17.30
C GLU A 373 -40.69 21.05 -16.23
N HIS A 374 -40.63 21.76 -15.11
CA HIS A 374 -41.78 21.89 -14.21
C HIS A 374 -42.56 23.16 -14.53
N LYS A 375 -43.81 22.99 -14.98
CA LYS A 375 -44.78 24.08 -15.00
C LYS A 375 -45.09 24.48 -13.55
N PRO A 376 -45.13 25.78 -13.22
CA PRO A 376 -45.67 26.21 -11.94
C PRO A 376 -47.19 26.03 -11.95
N ASP A 377 -47.73 25.33 -10.95
CA ASP A 377 -49.15 25.44 -10.61
C ASP A 377 -49.37 26.74 -9.82
N GLU A 378 -50.33 27.56 -10.25
CA GLU A 378 -50.71 28.77 -9.53
C GLU A 378 -51.53 28.41 -8.28
N ASN A 379 -50.89 28.36 -7.11
CA ASN A 379 -51.36 28.89 -5.80
C ASN A 379 -50.66 28.20 -4.60
N GLN A 380 -49.67 28.85 -3.99
CA GLN A 380 -49.56 28.97 -2.52
C GLN A 380 -48.55 30.03 -2.07
N ASP A 381 -48.62 30.38 -0.78
CA ASP A 381 -48.24 31.70 -0.25
C ASP A 381 -46.79 31.79 0.28
N ILE A 382 -46.32 33.02 0.47
CA ILE A 382 -44.93 33.39 0.73
C ILE A 382 -44.57 33.22 2.21
N SER A 383 -43.63 32.32 2.51
CA SER A 383 -42.79 32.42 3.71
C SER A 383 -41.33 32.12 3.37
N ARG A 384 -40.39 32.77 4.07
CA ARG A 384 -39.00 32.94 3.60
C ARG A 384 -38.02 31.96 4.24
N HIS A 385 -37.49 31.05 3.44
CA HIS A 385 -36.09 30.59 3.56
C HIS A 385 -35.47 30.58 2.16
N PRO A 386 -34.19 30.99 1.99
CA PRO A 386 -33.50 30.82 0.72
C PRO A 386 -33.20 29.33 0.52
N SER A 387 -33.94 28.69 -0.38
CA SER A 387 -33.65 27.32 -0.81
C SER A 387 -32.35 27.31 -1.61
N ASN A 388 -31.33 26.59 -1.12
CA ASN A 388 -30.07 26.37 -1.84
C ASN A 388 -30.32 25.50 -3.09
N SER A 389 -30.72 26.14 -4.18
CA SER A 389 -30.94 25.54 -5.50
C SER A 389 -29.94 26.04 -6.54
N GLU A 390 -28.69 26.23 -6.14
CA GLU A 390 -27.55 26.36 -7.06
C GLU A 390 -26.78 25.04 -7.10
N GLY A 391 -26.68 24.43 -8.29
CA GLY A 391 -25.81 23.29 -8.52
C GLY A 391 -24.35 23.74 -8.53
N THR A 392 -23.74 23.84 -7.35
CA THR A 392 -22.39 24.42 -7.16
C THR A 392 -21.31 23.72 -8.00
N GLU A 393 -20.22 24.44 -8.34
CA GLU A 393 -19.02 23.89 -9.01
C GLU A 393 -18.44 22.63 -8.31
N ALA A 394 -18.73 22.43 -7.02
CA ALA A 394 -18.07 21.49 -6.10
C ALA A 394 -18.34 19.99 -6.32
N ASP A 395 -19.11 19.63 -7.35
CA ASP A 395 -19.34 18.24 -7.77
C ASP A 395 -18.94 17.97 -9.24
N GLN A 396 -18.34 18.95 -9.93
CA GLN A 396 -17.76 18.70 -11.27
C GLN A 396 -16.46 17.90 -11.16
N TRP A 397 -16.35 16.83 -11.95
CA TRP A 397 -15.14 16.01 -12.03
C TRP A 397 -14.01 16.78 -12.75
N ASN A 398 -12.82 16.79 -12.15
CA ASN A 398 -11.57 17.31 -12.71
C ASN A 398 -11.02 16.36 -13.79
N GLY A 399 -11.69 16.26 -14.94
CA GLY A 399 -11.31 15.40 -16.06
C GLY A 399 -12.25 14.21 -16.28
N TYR A 400 -11.76 13.18 -16.96
CA TYR A 400 -12.54 12.03 -17.44
C TYR A 400 -11.75 10.71 -17.50
N PRO A 401 -12.42 9.54 -17.48
CA PRO A 401 -11.76 8.26 -17.75
C PRO A 401 -11.40 8.12 -19.24
N GLU A 402 -10.11 7.97 -19.54
CA GLU A 402 -9.59 7.76 -20.90
C GLU A 402 -9.55 6.29 -21.29
N ALA A 403 -9.26 5.39 -20.35
CA ALA A 403 -9.23 3.94 -20.59
C ALA A 403 -9.37 3.14 -19.30
N LEU A 404 -9.82 1.88 -19.41
CA LEU A 404 -9.73 0.87 -18.35
C LEU A 404 -8.47 0.02 -18.54
N LEU A 405 -7.69 -0.20 -17.48
CA LEU A 405 -6.53 -1.09 -17.47
C LEU A 405 -6.83 -2.30 -16.58
N ILE A 406 -6.57 -3.51 -17.06
CA ILE A 406 -6.86 -4.79 -16.38
C ILE A 406 -5.66 -5.74 -16.49
N TYR A 407 -5.58 -6.79 -15.66
CA TYR A 407 -4.47 -7.75 -15.72
C TYR A 407 -4.83 -9.13 -16.28
N ASP A 408 -6.00 -9.66 -15.94
CA ASP A 408 -6.48 -10.91 -16.56
C ASP A 408 -8.00 -11.06 -16.48
N SER A 409 -8.60 -10.64 -15.38
CA SER A 409 -10.05 -10.63 -15.16
C SER A 409 -10.71 -9.31 -15.54
N ILE A 410 -12.03 -9.36 -15.77
CA ILE A 410 -12.92 -8.22 -15.54
C ILE A 410 -13.95 -8.65 -14.49
N PRO A 411 -14.04 -7.95 -13.34
CA PRO A 411 -15.06 -8.20 -12.31
C PRO A 411 -16.49 -8.03 -12.85
N PRO A 412 -17.43 -8.97 -12.60
CA PRO A 412 -18.79 -8.96 -13.18
C PRO A 412 -19.60 -7.70 -12.86
N GLU A 413 -19.39 -7.09 -11.71
CA GLU A 413 -20.06 -5.85 -11.29
C GLU A 413 -19.72 -4.66 -12.21
N LEU A 414 -18.63 -4.74 -12.97
CA LEU A 414 -18.30 -3.73 -13.98
C LEU A 414 -18.97 -3.99 -15.33
N PHE A 415 -19.59 -5.14 -15.60
CA PHE A 415 -20.12 -5.45 -16.95
C PHE A 415 -21.28 -4.52 -17.36
N SER A 416 -22.23 -4.27 -16.44
CA SER A 416 -23.38 -3.38 -16.65
C SER A 416 -22.99 -1.90 -16.64
N LEU A 417 -21.85 -1.56 -16.04
CA LEU A 417 -21.27 -0.23 -16.10
C LEU A 417 -20.56 -0.03 -17.45
N LEU A 418 -19.66 -0.94 -17.84
CA LEU A 418 -18.87 -0.88 -19.08
C LEU A 418 -19.69 -1.05 -20.37
N SER A 419 -20.96 -1.48 -20.30
CA SER A 419 -21.90 -1.43 -21.42
C SER A 419 -22.47 -0.03 -21.68
N ARG A 420 -22.52 0.84 -20.65
CA ARG A 420 -22.87 2.27 -20.78
C ARG A 420 -21.72 3.11 -21.37
N TRP A 421 -20.54 2.51 -21.47
CA TRP A 421 -19.29 3.11 -21.97
C TRP A 421 -18.78 2.37 -23.21
N PRO A 422 -19.51 2.35 -24.34
CA PRO A 422 -19.12 1.56 -25.52
C PRO A 422 -17.75 1.96 -26.07
N GLU A 423 -17.44 3.25 -26.15
CA GLU A 423 -16.18 3.74 -26.73
C GLU A 423 -14.97 3.72 -25.78
N LEU A 424 -15.15 3.38 -24.49
CA LEU A 424 -14.05 3.35 -23.53
C LEU A 424 -13.07 2.21 -23.87
N PRO A 425 -11.79 2.50 -24.20
CA PRO A 425 -10.79 1.48 -24.50
C PRO A 425 -10.45 0.64 -23.27
N VAL A 426 -10.23 -0.67 -23.48
CA VAL A 426 -9.84 -1.61 -22.42
C VAL A 426 -8.48 -2.23 -22.76
N PHE A 427 -7.49 -2.09 -21.89
CA PHE A 427 -6.15 -2.64 -22.08
C PHE A 427 -5.86 -3.78 -21.10
N ARG A 428 -5.66 -5.00 -21.60
CA ARG A 428 -5.17 -6.13 -20.79
C ARG A 428 -3.65 -6.09 -20.73
N LEU A 429 -3.10 -5.71 -19.58
CA LEU A 429 -1.68 -5.73 -19.31
C LEU A 429 -1.27 -7.12 -18.80
N LYS A 430 -0.10 -7.63 -19.18
CA LYS A 430 0.47 -8.82 -18.49
C LYS A 430 0.56 -8.52 -16.98
N THR A 431 0.28 -9.50 -16.13
CA THR A 431 0.20 -9.35 -14.66
C THR A 431 1.37 -8.60 -14.02
N GLU A 432 2.60 -8.82 -14.48
CA GLU A 432 3.81 -8.11 -14.01
C GLU A 432 3.81 -6.61 -14.36
N LEU A 433 3.23 -6.26 -15.52
CA LEU A 433 3.10 -4.88 -15.99
C LEU A 433 2.00 -4.17 -15.22
N PHE A 434 0.85 -4.82 -15.01
CA PHE A 434 -0.22 -4.27 -14.19
C PHE A 434 0.22 -4.00 -12.75
N ARG A 435 0.95 -4.93 -12.12
CA ARG A 435 1.52 -4.77 -10.76
C ARG A 435 2.53 -3.61 -10.64
N ARG A 436 2.96 -2.99 -11.75
CA ARG A 436 3.76 -1.74 -11.76
C ARG A 436 2.91 -0.48 -11.81
N LEU A 437 1.64 -0.57 -12.24
CA LEU A 437 0.69 0.55 -12.32
C LEU A 437 -0.27 0.58 -11.12
N ASP A 438 -0.61 -0.58 -10.56
CA ASP A 438 -1.39 -0.72 -9.33
C ASP A 438 -0.54 -0.38 -8.10
N LEU A 439 -0.17 0.90 -7.97
CA LEU A 439 0.62 1.46 -6.86
C LEU A 439 -0.06 1.30 -5.49
N SER A 440 -1.33 0.88 -5.48
CA SER A 440 -2.15 0.63 -4.29
C SER A 440 -2.31 -0.86 -3.97
N GLY A 441 -1.80 -1.77 -4.81
CA GLY A 441 -1.90 -3.22 -4.61
C GLY A 441 -3.32 -3.78 -4.59
N THR A 442 -4.28 -3.07 -5.20
CA THR A 442 -5.72 -3.37 -5.17
C THR A 442 -6.10 -4.65 -5.89
N LYS A 443 -5.28 -5.13 -6.83
CA LYS A 443 -5.59 -6.24 -7.74
C LYS A 443 -6.99 -6.06 -8.37
N TYR A 444 -7.29 -4.84 -8.83
CA TYR A 444 -8.60 -4.48 -9.35
C TYR A 444 -8.45 -3.48 -10.50
N PRO A 445 -9.29 -3.53 -11.56
CA PRO A 445 -9.18 -2.64 -12.71
C PRO A 445 -8.89 -1.18 -12.36
N LEU A 446 -7.90 -0.60 -13.06
CA LEU A 446 -7.51 0.80 -12.90
C LEU A 446 -8.18 1.63 -13.99
N ILE A 447 -8.53 2.86 -13.66
CA ILE A 447 -8.92 3.86 -14.67
C ILE A 447 -7.69 4.73 -14.96
N LEU A 448 -7.30 4.78 -16.23
CA LEU A 448 -6.45 5.85 -16.75
C LEU A 448 -7.33 7.09 -16.83
N TRP A 449 -7.00 8.11 -16.05
CA TRP A 449 -7.79 9.34 -15.92
C TRP A 449 -7.07 10.51 -16.57
N ASN A 450 -7.78 11.29 -17.37
CA ASN A 450 -7.25 12.40 -18.15
C ASN A 450 -7.80 13.73 -17.62
N LEU A 451 -6.89 14.64 -17.26
CA LEU A 451 -7.10 15.98 -16.72
C LEU A 451 -7.32 17.01 -17.85
N ASP A 452 -8.05 16.63 -18.91
CA ASP A 452 -8.16 17.31 -20.20
C ASP A 452 -6.81 17.67 -20.86
N GLY A 453 -5.78 16.87 -20.60
CA GLY A 453 -4.43 17.06 -21.15
C GLY A 453 -3.60 18.19 -20.54
N HIS A 454 -4.05 18.80 -19.42
CA HIS A 454 -3.33 19.89 -18.75
C HIS A 454 -3.45 19.84 -17.22
N GLU A 455 -2.75 20.73 -16.53
CA GLU A 455 -2.89 20.86 -15.07
C GLU A 455 -4.20 21.59 -14.74
N LYS A 456 -5.07 20.95 -13.94
CA LYS A 456 -6.38 21.50 -13.53
C LYS A 456 -6.36 22.42 -12.32
N ILE A 457 -5.19 22.62 -11.71
CA ILE A 457 -5.05 23.49 -10.54
C ILE A 457 -5.03 24.94 -11.00
N ARG A 458 -5.97 25.74 -10.49
CA ARG A 458 -6.05 27.18 -10.80
C ARG A 458 -4.91 27.92 -10.08
N SER A 459 -4.39 29.01 -10.62
CA SER A 459 -3.51 29.92 -9.85
C SER A 459 -4.29 30.49 -8.66
N VAL A 460 -3.62 30.75 -7.52
CA VAL A 460 -4.22 31.55 -6.44
C VAL A 460 -4.75 32.91 -6.94
N SER A 461 -4.14 33.49 -7.97
CA SER A 461 -4.62 34.70 -8.66
C SER A 461 -5.93 34.55 -9.45
N ALA A 462 -6.56 33.37 -9.43
CA ALA A 462 -7.88 33.10 -9.99
C ALA A 462 -8.89 32.72 -8.89
N LEU A 463 -8.55 32.97 -7.63
CA LEU A 463 -9.41 32.75 -6.48
C LEU A 463 -10.55 33.78 -6.45
N GLN A 464 -11.76 33.29 -6.17
CA GLN A 464 -12.93 34.13 -5.89
C GLN A 464 -13.45 33.71 -4.52
N PRO A 465 -12.98 34.38 -3.43
CA PRO A 465 -13.13 33.86 -2.07
C PRO A 465 -14.48 34.17 -1.41
N ALA A 466 -15.27 35.08 -1.97
CA ALA A 466 -16.54 35.53 -1.37
C ALA A 466 -17.48 34.34 -1.09
N GLY A 467 -17.81 34.13 0.19
CA GLY A 467 -18.69 33.06 0.66
C GLY A 467 -18.09 31.64 0.61
N LYS A 468 -16.76 31.50 0.42
CA LYS A 468 -16.10 30.19 0.30
C LYS A 468 -15.11 29.97 1.44
N SER A 469 -15.36 28.96 2.27
CA SER A 469 -14.44 28.55 3.33
C SER A 469 -13.25 27.79 2.74
N MET A 470 -12.04 28.11 3.19
CA MET A 470 -10.78 27.67 2.57
C MET A 470 -9.88 26.89 3.53
N LEU A 471 -9.17 25.90 2.99
CA LEU A 471 -8.11 25.19 3.71
C LEU A 471 -6.78 25.28 2.96
N VAL A 472 -5.77 25.85 3.60
CA VAL A 472 -4.39 25.91 3.12
C VAL A 472 -3.65 24.66 3.57
N LEU A 473 -3.14 23.88 2.61
CA LEU A 473 -2.41 22.63 2.87
C LEU A 473 -0.97 22.69 2.33
N PRO A 474 0.04 22.59 3.22
CA PRO A 474 1.46 22.41 2.90
C PRO A 474 1.89 20.94 3.16
N LEU A 475 1.16 19.98 2.58
CA LEU A 475 1.30 18.55 2.90
C LEU A 475 2.04 17.79 1.80
N SER A 476 3.27 17.41 2.12
CA SER A 476 4.22 16.75 1.22
C SER A 476 3.97 15.25 1.04
N LEU A 477 3.23 14.61 1.95
CA LEU A 477 2.97 13.17 1.91
C LEU A 477 1.61 12.85 1.25
N PRO A 478 1.55 12.00 0.21
CA PRO A 478 0.31 11.70 -0.53
C PRO A 478 -0.86 11.23 0.33
N ASP A 479 -0.60 10.34 1.31
CA ASP A 479 -1.64 9.80 2.18
C ASP A 479 -2.13 10.83 3.21
N ASN A 480 -1.28 11.78 3.64
CA ASN A 480 -1.72 12.91 4.48
C ASN A 480 -2.58 13.89 3.67
N LEU A 481 -2.12 14.31 2.49
CA LEU A 481 -2.85 15.27 1.66
C LEU A 481 -4.23 14.74 1.26
N GLY A 482 -4.32 13.49 0.80
CA GLY A 482 -5.62 12.95 0.36
C GLY A 482 -6.59 12.73 1.52
N ALA A 483 -6.11 12.29 2.68
CA ALA A 483 -6.94 12.21 3.88
C ALA A 483 -7.42 13.61 4.33
N ALA A 484 -6.55 14.62 4.33
CA ALA A 484 -6.93 16.01 4.65
C ALA A 484 -7.95 16.58 3.65
N VAL A 485 -7.80 16.34 2.34
CA VAL A 485 -8.76 16.74 1.30
C VAL A 485 -10.13 16.08 1.49
N ARG A 486 -10.15 14.80 1.89
CA ARG A 486 -11.40 14.08 2.18
C ARG A 486 -12.08 14.62 3.44
N THR A 487 -11.33 14.88 4.50
CA THR A 487 -11.81 15.56 5.71
C THR A 487 -12.36 16.95 5.36
N ALA A 488 -11.67 17.71 4.51
CA ALA A 488 -12.08 19.05 4.08
C ALA A 488 -13.45 19.05 3.38
N ARG A 489 -13.66 18.21 2.34
CA ARG A 489 -14.97 18.11 1.67
C ARG A 489 -16.06 17.61 2.62
N GLY A 490 -15.71 16.73 3.56
CA GLY A 490 -16.63 16.18 4.57
C GLY A 490 -17.18 17.23 5.53
N PHE A 491 -16.39 18.25 5.89
CA PHE A 491 -16.82 19.40 6.70
C PHE A 491 -17.22 20.62 5.86
N GLY A 492 -17.45 20.46 4.54
CA GLY A 492 -17.99 21.52 3.69
C GLY A 492 -16.99 22.55 3.14
N ILE A 493 -15.67 22.35 3.30
CA ILE A 493 -14.66 23.22 2.67
C ILE A 493 -14.82 23.22 1.16
N ASN A 494 -14.94 24.42 0.57
CA ASN A 494 -15.28 24.59 -0.85
C ASN A 494 -14.03 24.68 -1.75
N ALA A 495 -12.89 25.08 -1.18
CA ALA A 495 -11.64 25.27 -1.92
C ALA A 495 -10.41 24.91 -1.07
N VAL A 496 -9.43 24.24 -1.69
CA VAL A 496 -8.15 23.89 -1.08
C VAL A 496 -7.02 24.65 -1.79
N LEU A 497 -6.27 25.43 -1.00
CA LEU A 497 -5.07 26.13 -1.46
C LEU A 497 -3.84 25.28 -1.13
N LEU A 498 -3.14 24.83 -2.16
CA LEU A 498 -1.93 24.02 -2.04
C LEU A 498 -0.71 24.93 -2.11
N THR A 499 0.18 24.86 -1.14
CA THR A 499 1.46 25.60 -1.17
C THR A 499 2.47 24.89 -2.09
N SER A 500 3.65 25.48 -2.29
CA SER A 500 4.75 24.90 -3.09
C SER A 500 5.28 23.55 -2.57
N GLU A 501 5.09 23.30 -1.28
CA GLU A 501 5.54 22.15 -0.51
C GLU A 501 4.56 20.97 -0.61
N SER A 502 3.33 21.22 -1.06
CA SER A 502 2.29 20.20 -1.21
C SER A 502 2.57 19.27 -2.38
N VAL A 503 2.30 17.98 -2.18
CA VAL A 503 2.33 17.01 -3.28
C VAL A 503 1.15 17.22 -4.23
N PHE A 504 1.31 16.82 -5.49
CA PHE A 504 0.27 17.04 -6.51
C PHE A 504 -1.03 16.28 -6.17
N PRO A 505 -2.19 16.93 -6.14
CA PRO A 505 -3.44 16.37 -5.60
C PRO A 505 -4.03 15.25 -6.44
N PHE A 506 -3.68 15.17 -7.73
CA PHE A 506 -4.07 14.07 -8.61
C PHE A 506 -3.00 12.97 -8.71
N HIS A 507 -2.07 12.90 -7.74
CA HIS A 507 -1.18 11.75 -7.58
C HIS A 507 -1.98 10.51 -7.13
N PRO A 508 -1.70 9.29 -7.64
CA PRO A 508 -2.47 8.09 -7.29
C PRO A 508 -2.57 7.79 -5.79
N GLY A 509 -1.56 8.16 -4.99
CA GLY A 509 -1.59 8.04 -3.52
C GLY A 509 -2.58 9.00 -2.85
N VAL A 510 -2.71 10.23 -3.38
CA VAL A 510 -3.70 11.21 -2.93
C VAL A 510 -5.10 10.75 -3.34
N ILE A 511 -5.27 10.28 -4.58
CA ILE A 511 -6.54 9.72 -5.08
C ILE A 511 -7.01 8.54 -4.22
N ARG A 512 -6.11 7.61 -3.87
CA ARG A 512 -6.41 6.49 -2.95
C ARG A 512 -6.87 6.99 -1.58
N SER A 513 -6.04 7.79 -0.90
CA SER A 513 -6.27 8.20 0.48
C SER A 513 -7.49 9.13 0.61
N SER A 514 -7.70 10.01 -0.37
CA SER A 514 -8.94 10.80 -0.47
C SER A 514 -10.15 9.98 -0.89
N SER A 515 -10.00 8.70 -1.23
CA SER A 515 -11.06 7.84 -1.78
C SER A 515 -11.74 8.43 -3.02
N GLY A 516 -10.96 9.12 -3.88
CA GLY A 516 -11.45 9.80 -5.08
C GLY A 516 -11.97 11.23 -4.87
N THR A 517 -12.20 11.68 -3.63
CA THR A 517 -12.73 13.04 -3.35
C THR A 517 -11.90 14.17 -3.97
N CYS A 518 -10.57 14.03 -4.10
CA CYS A 518 -9.75 15.02 -4.80
C CYS A 518 -10.17 15.24 -6.26
N LEU A 519 -10.74 14.25 -6.94
CA LEU A 519 -11.22 14.39 -8.32
C LEU A 519 -12.43 15.35 -8.43
N LYS A 520 -13.13 15.64 -7.33
CA LYS A 520 -14.27 16.59 -7.25
C LYS A 520 -13.93 17.87 -6.46
N MET A 521 -12.68 18.05 -6.02
CA MET A 521 -12.25 19.20 -5.20
C MET A 521 -11.74 20.35 -6.06
N ALA A 522 -12.06 21.60 -5.68
CA ALA A 522 -11.47 22.79 -6.29
C ALA A 522 -10.09 23.07 -5.67
N PHE A 523 -9.03 22.98 -6.49
CA PHE A 523 -7.66 23.23 -6.07
C PHE A 523 -7.09 24.52 -6.66
N PHE A 524 -6.39 25.27 -5.80
CA PHE A 524 -5.62 26.45 -6.15
C PHE A 524 -4.14 26.23 -5.79
N GLN A 525 -3.21 26.71 -6.62
CA GLN A 525 -1.77 26.68 -6.35
C GLN A 525 -1.33 28.04 -5.81
N GLY A 526 -0.86 28.05 -4.57
CA GLY A 526 -0.19 29.18 -3.93
C GLY A 526 1.35 29.06 -3.94
N PRO A 527 2.05 30.06 -3.39
CA PRO A 527 3.50 30.07 -3.19
C PRO A 527 3.91 29.14 -2.03
N ALA A 528 5.11 29.35 -1.46
CA ALA A 528 5.53 28.67 -0.23
C ALA A 528 4.69 29.13 0.98
N LEU A 529 4.68 28.33 2.06
CA LEU A 529 3.86 28.58 3.25
C LEU A 529 4.24 29.88 4.00
N ASP A 530 5.50 30.31 3.89
CA ASP A 530 6.01 31.58 4.43
C ASP A 530 5.57 32.81 3.62
N GLN A 531 5.17 32.63 2.36
CA GLN A 531 4.73 33.66 1.41
C GLN A 531 3.21 33.63 1.17
N ILE A 532 2.47 32.87 1.99
CA ILE A 532 1.03 32.68 1.78
C ILE A 532 0.22 33.93 2.13
N GLN A 533 0.73 34.75 3.04
CA GLN A 533 0.09 35.99 3.50
C GLN A 533 -0.04 37.03 2.37
N GLU A 534 0.98 37.19 1.52
CA GLU A 534 0.94 38.10 0.37
C GLU A 534 -0.09 37.62 -0.64
N ALA A 535 -0.07 36.33 -0.98
CA ALA A 535 -0.99 35.73 -1.94
C ALA A 535 -2.46 35.80 -1.49
N LEU A 536 -2.75 35.65 -0.20
CA LEU A 536 -4.11 35.84 0.34
C LEU A 536 -4.54 37.30 0.24
N LYS A 537 -3.68 38.23 0.66
CA LYS A 537 -3.93 39.68 0.66
C LYS A 537 -4.12 40.25 -0.75
N GLU A 538 -3.34 39.81 -1.73
CA GLU A 538 -3.48 40.19 -3.13
C GLU A 538 -4.82 39.74 -3.74
N ASN A 539 -5.44 38.69 -3.19
CA ASN A 539 -6.73 38.16 -3.62
C ASN A 539 -7.90 38.59 -2.71
N GLY A 540 -7.71 39.63 -1.89
CA GLY A 540 -8.78 40.27 -1.10
C GLY A 540 -9.17 39.53 0.17
N LEU A 541 -8.39 38.54 0.62
CA LEU A 541 -8.54 37.92 1.94
C LEU A 541 -7.65 38.64 2.96
N ASP A 542 -8.21 39.01 4.12
CA ASP A 542 -7.46 39.61 5.21
C ASP A 542 -6.68 38.52 5.97
N PRO A 543 -5.32 38.54 5.97
CA PRO A 543 -4.53 37.55 6.67
C PRO A 543 -4.83 37.47 8.18
N GLU A 544 -5.27 38.56 8.82
CA GLU A 544 -5.57 38.55 10.26
C GLU A 544 -6.83 37.73 10.61
N THR A 545 -7.73 37.52 9.64
CA THR A 545 -8.90 36.64 9.78
C THR A 545 -8.55 35.15 9.64
N SER A 546 -7.30 34.82 9.27
CA SER A 546 -6.85 33.43 9.15
C SER A 546 -6.85 32.72 10.50
N VAL A 547 -7.19 31.43 10.48
CA VAL A 547 -7.19 30.53 11.63
C VAL A 547 -5.98 29.60 11.53
N LEU A 548 -5.01 29.78 12.42
CA LEU A 548 -3.73 29.08 12.38
C LEU A 548 -3.65 28.00 13.44
N LEU A 549 -3.26 26.79 13.03
CA LEU A 549 -3.20 25.63 13.93
C LEU A 549 -1.78 25.44 14.50
N ASP A 550 -1.49 26.07 15.65
CA ASP A 550 -0.17 26.07 16.29
C ASP A 550 -0.21 25.54 17.73
N HIS A 551 0.50 24.44 17.97
CA HIS A 551 0.73 23.86 19.30
C HIS A 551 1.33 24.83 20.33
N ARG A 552 2.07 25.87 19.87
CA ARG A 552 2.69 26.90 20.72
C ARG A 552 1.70 27.96 21.23
N SER A 553 0.50 28.06 20.64
CA SER A 553 -0.49 29.05 21.09
C SER A 553 -0.96 28.76 22.51
N GLU A 554 -1.19 29.79 23.31
CA GLU A 554 -1.87 29.62 24.59
C GLU A 554 -3.37 29.38 24.41
N LYS A 555 -3.97 29.95 23.35
CA LYS A 555 -5.41 29.91 23.06
C LYS A 555 -5.86 28.51 22.62
N PRO A 556 -6.71 27.80 23.39
CA PRO A 556 -7.18 26.47 23.03
C PRO A 556 -8.24 26.51 21.93
N LEU A 557 -8.26 25.48 21.09
CA LEU A 557 -9.13 25.37 19.92
C LEU A 557 -10.63 25.55 20.22
N ARG A 558 -11.09 25.19 21.42
CA ARG A 558 -12.48 25.41 21.89
C ARG A 558 -12.95 26.88 21.86
N GLU A 559 -12.03 27.83 21.76
CA GLU A 559 -12.28 29.28 21.70
C GLU A 559 -12.27 29.81 20.24
N LEU A 560 -12.32 28.91 19.25
CA LEU A 560 -12.38 29.22 17.82
C LEU A 560 -13.63 30.03 17.45
N ILE A 561 -14.77 29.73 18.07
CA ILE A 561 -16.07 30.19 17.57
C ILE A 561 -16.36 31.64 17.93
N GLY A 562 -16.03 32.08 19.14
CA GLY A 562 -16.06 33.50 19.50
C GLY A 562 -15.05 34.38 18.74
N PHE A 563 -14.22 33.78 17.87
CA PHE A 563 -13.46 34.48 16.84
C PHE A 563 -14.18 34.42 15.48
N LEU A 564 -14.73 33.27 15.10
CA LEU A 564 -15.46 33.10 13.84
C LEU A 564 -16.84 33.79 13.77
N GLU A 565 -17.42 34.21 14.89
CA GLU A 565 -18.67 35.02 14.96
C GLU A 565 -18.68 36.25 14.03
N ASN A 566 -17.51 36.75 13.64
CA ASN A 566 -17.36 37.92 12.77
C ASN A 566 -16.56 37.62 11.47
N VAL A 567 -16.45 36.34 11.06
CA VAL A 567 -15.64 35.90 9.91
C VAL A 567 -16.49 35.10 8.91
N GLU A 568 -17.00 35.76 7.87
CA GLU A 568 -17.91 35.17 6.87
C GLU A 568 -17.27 34.09 5.98
N SER A 569 -15.94 34.03 5.86
CA SER A 569 -15.23 33.09 4.98
C SER A 569 -13.85 32.75 5.55
N PRO A 570 -13.78 31.83 6.54
CA PRO A 570 -12.54 31.52 7.23
C PRO A 570 -11.50 30.85 6.33
N VAL A 571 -10.24 31.28 6.51
CA VAL A 571 -9.05 30.67 5.90
C VAL A 571 -8.32 29.85 6.97
N PHE A 572 -8.45 28.54 6.90
CA PHE A 572 -7.79 27.61 7.81
C PHE A 572 -6.36 27.30 7.31
N ILE A 573 -5.34 27.54 8.13
CA ILE A 573 -3.93 27.31 7.80
C ILE A 573 -3.33 26.31 8.80
N VAL A 574 -2.80 25.20 8.28
CA VAL A 574 -2.08 24.20 9.08
C VAL A 574 -0.59 24.18 8.74
N GLY A 575 0.24 23.80 9.72
CA GLY A 575 1.69 23.76 9.55
C GLY A 575 2.17 22.64 8.61
N GLN A 576 3.37 22.83 8.07
CA GLN A 576 4.09 21.80 7.32
C GLN A 576 4.49 20.64 8.24
N GLU A 577 4.51 19.42 7.72
CA GLU A 577 4.94 18.23 8.45
C GLU A 577 6.38 18.41 8.98
N GLY A 578 6.58 18.19 10.28
CA GLY A 578 7.88 18.33 10.96
C GLY A 578 8.35 19.78 11.21
N LYS A 579 8.05 20.74 10.33
CA LYS A 579 8.45 22.15 10.49
C LYS A 579 7.42 23.03 11.20
N GLY A 580 6.14 22.64 11.20
CA GLY A 580 5.05 23.42 11.79
C GLY A 580 4.70 24.66 10.98
N LEU A 581 4.23 25.72 11.66
CA LEU A 581 3.90 27.00 11.04
C LEU A 581 5.09 27.98 11.12
N PRO A 582 5.37 28.74 10.03
CA PRO A 582 6.26 29.90 10.08
C PRO A 582 5.64 31.03 10.92
N ASP A 583 6.38 32.12 11.11
CA ASP A 583 5.83 33.31 11.76
C ASP A 583 5.07 34.16 10.74
N ILE A 584 3.75 33.96 10.68
CA ILE A 584 2.81 34.67 9.81
C ILE A 584 1.62 35.22 10.63
N PRO A 585 0.92 36.28 10.17
CA PRO A 585 -0.24 36.88 10.85
C PRO A 585 -1.45 35.96 11.02
N GLY A 586 -2.48 36.45 11.71
CA GLY A 586 -3.71 35.72 11.99
C GLY A 586 -3.74 34.98 13.33
N THR A 587 -4.93 34.48 13.67
CA THR A 587 -5.24 34.00 15.03
C THR A 587 -4.85 32.54 15.22
N ARG A 588 -3.88 32.30 16.10
CA ARG A 588 -3.32 30.98 16.40
C ARG A 588 -4.10 30.24 17.51
N PHE A 589 -4.40 28.97 17.28
CA PHE A 589 -5.07 28.06 18.23
C PHE A 589 -4.29 26.75 18.40
N ARG A 590 -4.25 26.22 19.63
CA ARG A 590 -3.72 24.87 19.92
C ARG A 590 -4.82 23.84 20.17
N ILE A 591 -4.60 22.60 19.77
CA ILE A 591 -5.38 21.45 20.29
C ILE A 591 -4.74 21.05 21.63
N PRO A 592 -5.49 21.04 22.76
CA PRO A 592 -4.96 20.56 24.02
C PRO A 592 -4.69 19.05 23.98
N ILE A 593 -3.43 18.64 24.15
CA ILE A 593 -2.99 17.24 24.14
C ILE A 593 -2.10 16.95 25.35
N SER A 594 -2.08 15.70 25.81
CA SER A 594 -1.31 15.25 26.97
C SER A 594 -0.09 14.41 26.56
N GLY A 595 1.11 14.83 26.98
CA GLY A 595 2.33 14.03 26.85
C GLY A 595 2.90 13.87 25.43
N LEU A 596 2.46 14.68 24.47
CA LEU A 596 2.96 14.73 23.08
C LEU A 596 3.22 16.18 22.67
N GLU A 597 4.21 16.41 21.82
CA GLU A 597 4.56 17.76 21.32
C GLU A 597 3.62 18.24 20.21
N SER A 598 3.16 17.32 19.34
CA SER A 598 2.25 17.63 18.24
C SER A 598 1.41 16.42 17.83
N LEU A 599 0.36 16.67 17.03
CA LEU A 599 -0.45 15.65 16.36
C LEU A 599 -0.06 15.53 14.87
N ASN A 600 -0.34 14.38 14.26
CA ASN A 600 -0.29 14.24 12.80
C ASN A 600 -1.21 15.29 12.15
N ALA A 601 -0.74 15.91 11.06
CA ALA A 601 -1.42 17.02 10.40
C ALA A 601 -2.89 16.73 10.02
N VAL A 602 -3.22 15.50 9.62
CA VAL A 602 -4.60 15.09 9.29
C VAL A 602 -5.48 15.06 10.53
N ALA A 603 -4.97 14.56 11.66
CA ALA A 603 -5.69 14.58 12.93
C ALA A 603 -5.92 16.03 13.40
N SER A 604 -4.94 16.91 13.20
CA SER A 604 -5.07 18.35 13.49
C SER A 604 -6.13 19.02 12.60
N VAL A 605 -6.09 18.80 11.27
CA VAL A 605 -7.13 19.26 10.32
C VAL A 605 -8.51 18.74 10.73
N THR A 606 -8.62 17.47 11.13
CA THR A 606 -9.89 16.86 11.54
C THR A 606 -10.45 17.49 12.80
N ALA A 607 -9.61 17.76 13.82
CA ALA A 607 -10.03 18.43 15.05
C ALA A 607 -10.44 19.89 14.80
N LEU A 608 -9.68 20.63 13.97
CA LEU A 608 -10.00 22.03 13.60
C LEU A 608 -11.32 22.13 12.85
N LEU A 609 -11.50 21.33 11.80
CA LEU A 609 -12.72 21.38 10.99
C LEU A 609 -13.94 20.81 11.72
N TYR A 610 -13.76 19.83 12.62
CA TYR A 610 -14.83 19.40 13.53
C TYR A 610 -15.24 20.52 14.51
N GLU A 611 -14.28 21.21 15.14
CA GLU A 611 -14.58 22.33 16.05
C GLU A 611 -15.34 23.46 15.34
N TRP A 612 -14.97 23.76 14.08
CA TRP A 612 -15.67 24.72 13.24
C TRP A 612 -17.09 24.26 12.88
N HIS A 613 -17.23 23.04 12.36
CA HIS A 613 -18.50 22.56 11.79
C HIS A 613 -19.57 22.29 12.85
N ARG A 614 -19.18 21.89 14.08
CA ARG A 614 -20.13 21.58 15.18
C ARG A 614 -20.88 22.79 15.79
N HIS A 615 -20.86 23.94 15.12
CA HIS A 615 -21.66 25.14 15.39
C HIS A 615 -22.41 25.63 14.14
N LEU A 616 -22.36 24.84 13.06
CA LEU A 616 -23.23 24.94 11.89
C LEU A 616 -24.37 23.90 11.96
N ASP A 617 -24.12 22.80 12.68
CA ASP A 617 -25.11 21.86 13.26
C ASP A 617 -25.76 22.43 14.55
#